data_AF-A0A7X4GIX1-F1
#
_entry.id   AF-A0A7X4GIX1-F1
#
_cell.length_a   1.000
_cell.length_b   1.000
_cell.length_c   1.000
_cell.angle_alpha   90.00
_cell.angle_beta   90.00
_cell.angle_gamma   90.00
#
_symmetry.space_group_name_H-M   'P 1'
#
loop_
_entity.id
_entity.type
_entity.pdbx_description
1 polymer ?
#
loop_
_entity_poly.entity_id
_entity_poly.type
_entity_poly.pdbx_seq_one_letter_code
_entity_poly.pdbx_strand_id
1 'polypeptide(L)'
;MTKSEKLQQVRRQIEGWRGQFLARRDPPWEVSQVSKLVALLTEAREIIRKSLGEGSAYFINIPTFTTPGRGTHRQPENDEIVQCLHLIDAAVRDIQAEEQAAERTTEPVKMPAVSFVSEHTIRELKALPRTTYDFSRLVVLCRELNVTAAGEAHMATMMLLRAIMDHIPPAMGNFTTFADFAAQYPGQKSFKQQMANFNQLLRKAADGHLHCHIRRRESVPTAEEANFRTPLGELLREIVVRHTPEQN
;
A
#
# COMPACT_ATOMS: atom_id res chain seq x y z
N MET A 1 -2.55 -4.06 -22.26
CA MET A 1 -1.68 -5.24 -22.36
C MET A 1 -0.77 -5.27 -21.14
N THR A 2 -0.95 -6.25 -20.27
CA THR A 2 -0.23 -6.43 -19.01
C THR A 2 1.24 -6.76 -19.26
N LYS A 3 2.07 -6.76 -18.21
CA LYS A 3 3.49 -7.11 -18.37
C LYS A 3 3.64 -8.60 -18.68
N SER A 4 2.81 -9.45 -18.05
CA SER A 4 2.75 -10.89 -18.36
C SER A 4 2.35 -11.18 -19.81
N GLU A 5 1.36 -10.47 -20.35
CA GLU A 5 0.92 -10.63 -21.75
C GLU A 5 2.02 -10.27 -22.75
N LYS A 6 2.78 -9.19 -22.49
CA LYS A 6 3.93 -8.79 -23.32
C LYS A 6 5.03 -9.85 -23.30
N LEU A 7 5.37 -10.38 -22.11
CA LEU A 7 6.38 -11.43 -21.99
C LEU A 7 5.95 -12.73 -22.69
N GLN A 8 4.66 -13.08 -22.60
CA GLN A 8 4.08 -14.21 -23.36
C GLN A 8 4.14 -14.01 -24.87
N GLN A 9 3.97 -12.78 -25.36
CA GLN A 9 4.14 -12.47 -26.78
C GLN A 9 5.58 -12.72 -27.24
N VAL A 10 6.56 -12.23 -26.48
CA VAL A 10 8.00 -12.46 -26.77
C VAL A 10 8.33 -13.96 -26.75
N ARG A 11 7.82 -14.70 -25.75
CA ARG A 11 7.95 -16.15 -25.65
C ARG A 11 7.42 -16.88 -26.88
N ARG A 12 6.24 -16.51 -27.38
CA ARG A 12 5.67 -17.08 -28.62
C ARG A 12 6.49 -16.79 -29.85
N GLN A 13 7.07 -15.59 -29.92
CA GLN A 13 7.98 -15.24 -31.01
C GLN A 13 9.22 -16.15 -30.95
N ILE A 14 9.88 -16.28 -29.80
CA ILE A 14 11.06 -17.15 -29.63
C ILE A 14 10.73 -18.61 -30.01
N GLU A 15 9.58 -19.15 -29.58
CA GLU A 15 9.16 -20.51 -29.96
C GLU A 15 8.92 -20.65 -31.47
N GLY A 16 8.27 -19.67 -32.09
CA GLY A 16 8.08 -19.66 -33.55
C GLY A 16 9.41 -19.65 -34.31
N TRP A 17 10.43 -18.98 -33.76
CA TRP A 17 11.80 -19.01 -34.28
C TRP A 17 12.50 -20.34 -33.99
N ARG A 18 12.23 -21.00 -32.86
CA ARG A 18 12.76 -22.35 -32.55
C ARG A 18 12.29 -23.41 -33.55
N GLY A 19 11.08 -23.30 -34.10
CA GLY A 19 10.62 -24.19 -35.17
C GLY A 19 11.53 -24.18 -36.41
N GLN A 20 12.18 -23.04 -36.68
CA GLN A 20 13.16 -22.90 -37.76
C GLN A 20 14.53 -23.50 -37.39
N PHE A 21 14.85 -23.60 -36.10
CA PHE A 21 16.04 -24.29 -35.57
C PHE A 21 16.00 -25.79 -35.90
N LEU A 22 14.87 -26.44 -35.60
CA LEU A 22 14.73 -27.90 -35.70
C LEU A 22 14.66 -28.41 -37.15
N ALA A 23 14.39 -27.52 -38.11
CA ALA A 23 14.19 -27.87 -39.51
C ALA A 23 15.49 -28.04 -40.32
N ARG A 24 16.68 -27.76 -39.76
CA ARG A 24 17.96 -27.86 -40.48
C ARG A 24 18.92 -28.87 -39.86
N ARG A 25 19.56 -29.64 -40.74
CA ARG A 25 20.50 -30.72 -40.40
C ARG A 25 21.97 -30.27 -40.32
N ASP A 26 22.33 -29.06 -40.78
CA ASP A 26 23.71 -28.53 -40.75
C ASP A 26 23.81 -26.98 -40.55
N PRO A 27 24.71 -26.47 -39.67
CA PRO A 27 25.02 -25.05 -39.40
C PRO A 27 25.97 -24.38 -40.45
N PRO A 28 26.20 -23.04 -40.45
CA PRO A 28 25.86 -22.02 -39.43
C PRO A 28 24.72 -21.03 -39.77
N TRP A 29 24.14 -20.43 -38.71
CA TRP A 29 23.08 -19.40 -38.75
C TRP A 29 23.50 -18.12 -39.46
N GLU A 30 22.54 -17.45 -40.10
CA GLU A 30 22.75 -16.09 -40.58
C GLU A 30 22.81 -15.09 -39.42
N VAL A 31 23.69 -14.09 -39.55
CA VAL A 31 23.85 -12.99 -38.58
C VAL A 31 22.53 -12.28 -38.27
N SER A 32 21.65 -12.16 -39.27
CA SER A 32 20.32 -11.57 -39.16
C SER A 32 19.42 -12.33 -38.18
N GLN A 33 19.48 -13.66 -38.18
CA GLN A 33 18.65 -14.52 -37.35
C GLN A 33 19.13 -14.51 -35.90
N VAL A 34 20.45 -14.60 -35.67
CA VAL A 34 21.04 -14.51 -34.33
C VAL A 34 20.74 -13.15 -33.71
N SER A 35 20.84 -12.06 -34.49
CA SER A 35 20.53 -10.70 -34.02
C SER A 35 19.07 -10.56 -33.58
N LYS A 36 18.15 -11.24 -34.26
CA LYS A 36 16.73 -11.22 -33.90
C LYS A 36 16.45 -11.98 -32.60
N LEU A 37 17.09 -13.13 -32.40
CA LEU A 37 17.00 -13.87 -31.14
C LEU A 37 17.57 -13.05 -29.96
N VAL A 38 18.72 -12.41 -30.17
CA VAL A 38 19.33 -11.50 -29.17
C VAL A 38 18.37 -10.38 -28.80
N ALA A 39 17.71 -9.76 -29.78
CA ALA A 39 16.74 -8.69 -29.53
C ALA A 39 15.55 -9.18 -28.68
N LEU A 40 14.97 -10.33 -29.02
CA LEU A 40 13.84 -10.92 -28.27
C LEU A 40 14.24 -11.30 -26.83
N LEU A 41 15.41 -11.89 -26.63
CA LEU A 41 15.89 -12.24 -25.29
C LEU A 41 16.23 -10.99 -24.46
N THR A 42 16.74 -9.93 -25.10
CA THR A 42 16.96 -8.63 -24.44
C THR A 42 15.63 -8.02 -24.00
N GLU A 43 14.61 -8.06 -24.86
CA GLU A 43 13.26 -7.60 -24.52
C GLU A 43 12.65 -8.40 -23.37
N ALA A 44 12.75 -9.74 -23.41
CA ALA A 44 12.31 -10.60 -22.32
C ALA A 44 13.01 -10.26 -20.99
N ARG A 45 14.35 -10.12 -21.02
CA ARG A 45 15.15 -9.73 -19.85
C ARG A 45 14.71 -8.38 -19.28
N GLU A 46 14.44 -7.38 -20.12
CA GLU A 46 13.99 -6.07 -19.66
C GLU A 46 12.60 -6.10 -19.02
N ILE A 47 11.68 -6.89 -19.56
CA ILE A 47 10.35 -7.06 -18.96
C ILE A 47 10.47 -7.74 -17.59
N ILE A 48 11.30 -8.78 -17.49
CA ILE A 48 11.57 -9.49 -16.24
C ILE A 48 12.23 -8.55 -15.23
N ARG A 49 13.25 -7.80 -15.63
CA ARG A 49 13.96 -6.83 -14.78
C ARG A 49 13.00 -5.79 -14.18
N LYS A 50 12.10 -5.25 -14.99
CA LYS A 50 11.10 -4.24 -14.57
C LYS A 50 9.95 -4.80 -13.75
N SER A 51 9.76 -6.12 -13.74
CA SER A 51 8.67 -6.77 -13.01
C SER A 51 9.19 -7.38 -11.70
N LEU A 52 10.20 -8.24 -11.79
CA LEU A 52 10.72 -9.06 -10.69
C LEU A 52 12.08 -8.58 -10.15
N GLY A 53 12.65 -7.52 -10.74
CA GLY A 53 13.93 -6.95 -10.32
C GLY A 53 15.18 -7.60 -10.94
N GLU A 54 16.30 -6.89 -10.80
CA GLU A 54 17.62 -7.27 -11.32
C GLU A 54 18.24 -8.49 -10.63
N GLY A 55 17.81 -8.81 -9.41
CA GLY A 55 18.26 -9.97 -8.65
C GLY A 55 17.48 -11.26 -8.93
N SER A 56 16.47 -11.23 -9.80
CA SER A 56 15.65 -12.42 -10.06
C SER A 56 16.47 -13.53 -10.73
N ALA A 57 16.24 -14.78 -10.31
CA ALA A 57 16.91 -15.94 -10.89
C ALA A 57 16.66 -16.04 -12.40
N TYR A 58 15.51 -15.56 -12.89
CA TYR A 58 15.19 -15.51 -14.32
C TYR A 58 16.06 -14.49 -15.06
N PHE A 59 16.23 -13.28 -14.52
CA PHE A 59 17.08 -12.25 -15.14
C PHE A 59 18.55 -12.66 -15.17
N ILE A 60 19.04 -13.33 -14.12
CA ILE A 60 20.44 -13.77 -14.07
C ILE A 60 20.70 -14.91 -15.06
N ASN A 61 19.79 -15.88 -15.14
CA ASN A 61 20.04 -17.13 -15.86
C ASN A 61 19.62 -17.14 -17.33
N ILE A 62 18.88 -16.14 -17.84
CA ILE A 62 18.65 -16.02 -19.28
C ILE A 62 19.96 -15.57 -19.95
N PRO A 63 20.61 -16.40 -20.79
CA PRO A 63 21.89 -16.07 -21.40
C PRO A 63 21.80 -14.84 -22.30
N THR A 64 22.91 -14.10 -22.38
CA THR A 64 23.11 -13.03 -23.36
C THR A 64 23.95 -13.57 -24.50
N PHE A 65 23.34 -13.73 -25.68
CA PHE A 65 24.07 -14.08 -26.87
C PHE A 65 24.68 -12.82 -27.51
N THR A 66 25.82 -12.96 -28.18
CA THR A 66 26.45 -11.86 -28.93
C THR A 66 26.33 -12.11 -30.42
N THR A 67 26.12 -11.03 -31.18
CA THR A 67 26.08 -11.09 -32.65
C THR A 67 27.48 -11.42 -33.20
N PRO A 68 27.61 -12.28 -34.23
CA PRO A 68 28.89 -12.55 -34.87
C PRO A 68 29.56 -11.26 -35.36
N GLY A 69 30.78 -10.98 -34.90
CA GLY A 69 31.55 -9.76 -35.24
C GLY A 69 32.33 -9.12 -34.07
N ARG A 70 32.06 -9.52 -32.82
CA ARG A 70 32.89 -9.21 -31.65
C ARG A 70 33.12 -10.48 -30.82
N GLY A 71 34.31 -11.08 -30.90
CA GLY A 71 34.71 -12.18 -30.00
C GLY A 71 34.24 -13.60 -30.38
N THR A 72 34.55 -14.56 -29.49
CA THR A 72 34.47 -16.02 -29.68
C THR A 72 33.14 -16.46 -30.29
N HIS A 73 33.21 -17.08 -31.46
CA HIS A 73 32.06 -17.55 -32.23
C HIS A 73 31.42 -18.78 -31.58
N ARG A 74 30.38 -18.58 -30.77
CA ARG A 74 29.47 -19.66 -30.36
C ARG A 74 28.04 -19.28 -30.74
N GLN A 75 27.42 -20.11 -31.58
CA GLN A 75 26.00 -19.97 -31.90
C GLN A 75 25.15 -20.62 -30.80
N PRO A 76 23.94 -20.10 -30.53
CA PRO A 76 23.03 -20.69 -29.54
C PRO A 76 22.62 -22.09 -29.97
N GLU A 77 22.65 -23.05 -29.04
CA GLU A 77 22.16 -24.42 -29.24
C GLU A 77 20.66 -24.53 -28.96
N ASN A 78 19.99 -25.59 -29.46
CA ASN A 78 18.53 -25.74 -29.27
C ASN A 78 18.19 -25.79 -27.79
N ASP A 79 18.99 -26.56 -27.04
CA ASP A 79 18.77 -26.80 -25.62
C ASP A 79 18.91 -25.51 -24.81
N GLU A 80 19.79 -24.60 -25.21
CA GLU A 80 19.91 -23.27 -24.59
C GLU A 80 18.66 -22.42 -24.85
N ILE A 81 18.10 -22.47 -26.06
CA ILE A 81 16.85 -21.78 -26.40
C ILE A 81 15.67 -22.37 -25.63
N VAL A 82 15.62 -23.70 -25.48
CA VAL A 82 14.61 -24.40 -24.67
C VAL A 82 14.69 -23.99 -23.21
N GLN A 83 15.91 -23.92 -22.65
CA GLN A 83 16.13 -23.43 -21.29
C GLN A 83 15.63 -21.99 -21.14
N CYS A 84 15.90 -21.10 -22.11
CA CYS A 84 15.39 -19.73 -22.09
C CYS A 84 13.86 -19.70 -22.06
N LEU A 85 13.19 -20.52 -22.89
CA LEU A 85 11.73 -20.59 -22.94
C LEU A 85 11.13 -21.04 -21.60
N HIS A 86 11.73 -22.05 -20.95
CA HIS A 86 11.30 -22.50 -19.63
C HIS A 86 11.48 -21.44 -18.54
N LEU A 87 12.59 -20.69 -18.56
CA LEU A 87 12.82 -19.57 -17.64
C LEU A 87 11.80 -18.44 -17.86
N ILE A 88 11.48 -18.14 -19.12
CA ILE A 88 10.46 -17.14 -19.47
C ILE A 88 9.08 -17.62 -19.02
N ASP A 89 8.72 -18.89 -19.20
CA ASP A 89 7.44 -19.46 -18.74
C ASP A 89 7.30 -19.41 -17.21
N ALA A 90 8.38 -19.67 -16.48
CA ALA A 90 8.42 -19.51 -15.03
C ALA A 90 8.22 -18.05 -14.62
N ALA A 91 8.94 -17.12 -15.25
CA ALA A 91 8.80 -15.69 -14.98
C ALA A 91 7.39 -15.16 -15.30
N VAL A 92 6.76 -15.64 -16.38
CA VAL A 92 5.36 -15.30 -16.72
C VAL A 92 4.41 -15.69 -15.59
N ARG A 93 4.54 -16.91 -15.04
CA ARG A 93 3.67 -17.37 -13.95
C ARG A 93 3.82 -16.52 -12.69
N ASP A 94 5.04 -16.14 -12.34
CA ASP A 94 5.29 -15.28 -11.17
C ASP A 94 4.75 -13.86 -11.37
N ILE A 95 4.96 -13.27 -12.56
CA ILE A 95 4.42 -11.95 -12.89
C ILE A 95 2.88 -11.99 -12.89
N GLN A 96 2.27 -13.04 -13.41
CA GLN A 96 0.81 -13.22 -13.35
C GLN A 96 0.32 -13.35 -11.90
N ALA A 97 1.05 -14.06 -11.04
CA ALA A 97 0.69 -14.17 -9.63
C ALA A 97 0.78 -12.80 -8.92
N GLU A 98 1.81 -11.99 -9.20
CA GLU A 98 1.92 -10.62 -8.68
C GLU A 98 0.81 -9.70 -9.22
N GLU A 99 0.51 -9.79 -10.53
CA GLU A 99 -0.58 -9.03 -11.16
C GLU A 99 -1.94 -9.40 -10.54
N GLN A 100 -2.23 -10.69 -10.35
CA GLN A 100 -3.46 -11.15 -9.69
C GLN A 100 -3.51 -10.82 -8.20
N ALA A 101 -2.37 -10.83 -7.50
CA ALA A 101 -2.30 -10.39 -6.11
C ALA A 101 -2.57 -8.88 -6.00
N ALA A 102 -2.03 -8.07 -6.91
CA ALA A 102 -2.33 -6.65 -7.01
C ALA A 102 -3.82 -6.42 -7.31
N GLU A 103 -4.40 -7.19 -8.24
CA GLU A 103 -5.82 -7.11 -8.60
C GLU A 103 -6.75 -7.48 -7.42
N ARG A 104 -6.41 -8.53 -6.65
CA ARG A 104 -7.10 -8.91 -5.41
C ARG A 104 -7.00 -7.85 -4.31
N THR A 105 -5.90 -7.10 -4.27
CA THR A 105 -5.71 -6.00 -3.31
C THR A 105 -6.48 -4.74 -3.75
N THR A 106 -6.88 -4.65 -5.03
CA THR A 106 -7.70 -3.58 -5.59
C THR A 106 -9.19 -3.89 -5.67
N GLU A 107 -9.66 -5.03 -5.13
CA GLU A 107 -11.07 -5.17 -4.77
C GLU A 107 -11.47 -3.88 -4.03
N PRO A 108 -12.45 -3.11 -4.52
CA PRO A 108 -12.81 -1.86 -3.88
C PRO A 108 -13.22 -2.23 -2.47
N VAL A 109 -12.41 -1.82 -1.48
CA VAL A 109 -12.80 -1.84 -0.07
C VAL A 109 -14.20 -1.28 -0.07
N LYS A 110 -15.19 -2.15 0.19
CA LYS A 110 -16.60 -1.78 0.15
C LYS A 110 -16.73 -0.76 1.27
N MET A 111 -16.59 0.52 0.90
CA MET A 111 -16.58 1.63 1.82
C MET A 111 -17.79 1.41 2.72
N PRO A 112 -17.59 1.27 4.04
CA PRO A 112 -18.74 1.15 4.93
C PRO A 112 -19.65 2.34 4.62
N ALA A 113 -20.96 2.08 4.54
CA ALA A 113 -21.95 3.11 4.17
C ALA A 113 -21.85 4.38 5.06
N VAL A 114 -21.18 4.25 6.20
CA VAL A 114 -20.86 5.33 7.13
C VAL A 114 -19.34 5.38 7.40
N SER A 115 -18.71 6.50 7.05
CA SER A 115 -17.31 6.79 7.39
C SER A 115 -17.11 6.92 8.90
N PHE A 116 -15.90 6.62 9.41
CA PHE A 116 -15.62 6.68 10.85
C PHE A 116 -15.80 8.10 11.40
N VAL A 117 -15.26 9.08 10.68
CA VAL A 117 -15.50 10.51 10.84
C VAL A 117 -16.31 10.98 9.63
N SER A 118 -17.37 11.75 9.88
CA SER A 118 -18.21 12.26 8.78
C SER A 118 -17.42 13.21 7.86
N GLU A 119 -17.63 13.10 6.55
CA GLU A 119 -17.05 14.02 5.57
C GLU A 119 -17.54 15.47 5.75
N HIS A 120 -18.69 15.67 6.41
CA HIS A 120 -19.15 16.99 6.83
C HIS A 120 -18.19 17.60 7.86
N THR A 121 -17.92 16.88 8.95
CA THR A 121 -17.02 17.33 10.02
C THR A 121 -15.60 17.61 9.49
N ILE A 122 -15.08 16.77 8.58
CA ILE A 122 -13.76 17.00 7.98
C ILE A 122 -13.74 18.30 7.16
N ARG A 123 -14.83 18.60 6.44
CA ARG A 123 -14.96 19.87 5.70
C ARG A 123 -15.05 21.07 6.63
N GLU A 124 -15.80 20.97 7.72
CA GLU A 124 -15.89 22.03 8.74
C GLU A 124 -14.52 22.31 9.37
N LEU A 125 -13.80 21.26 9.81
CA LEU A 125 -12.45 21.40 10.36
C LEU A 125 -11.47 22.05 9.37
N LYS A 126 -11.60 21.75 8.08
CA LYS A 126 -10.79 22.36 7.02
C LYS A 126 -11.15 23.83 6.77
N ALA A 127 -12.42 24.20 6.99
CA ALA A 127 -12.93 25.55 6.79
C ALA A 127 -12.67 26.48 7.98
N LEU A 128 -12.27 25.94 9.14
CA LEU A 128 -11.89 26.74 10.29
C LEU A 128 -10.79 27.75 9.92
N PRO A 129 -10.91 29.01 10.36
CA PRO A 129 -9.91 30.02 10.08
C PRO A 129 -8.59 29.63 10.73
N ARG A 130 -7.49 29.88 10.02
CA ARG A 130 -6.14 29.76 10.57
C ARG A 130 -5.89 30.93 11.51
N THR A 131 -6.31 30.77 12.76
CA THR A 131 -6.08 31.73 13.84
C THR A 131 -4.82 31.33 14.61
N THR A 132 -4.96 30.93 15.86
CA THR A 132 -3.87 30.48 16.74
C THR A 132 -3.44 29.04 16.46
N TYR A 133 -4.32 28.22 15.85
CA TYR A 133 -4.09 26.80 15.62
C TYR A 133 -4.24 26.44 14.14
N ASP A 134 -3.39 25.53 13.67
CA ASP A 134 -3.50 24.92 12.34
C ASP A 134 -4.05 23.48 12.46
N PHE A 135 -5.28 23.29 12.00
CA PHE A 135 -5.98 22.00 12.03
C PHE A 135 -5.60 21.07 10.88
N SER A 136 -4.67 21.44 9.99
CA SER A 136 -4.27 20.63 8.84
C SER A 136 -3.86 19.21 9.23
N ARG A 137 -3.13 19.05 10.35
CA ARG A 137 -2.76 17.73 10.88
C ARG A 137 -3.99 16.92 11.31
N LEU A 138 -4.91 17.53 12.05
CA LEU A 138 -6.13 16.86 12.51
C LEU A 138 -6.99 16.39 11.33
N VAL A 139 -7.11 17.21 10.28
CA VAL A 139 -7.81 16.86 9.05
C VAL A 139 -7.19 15.63 8.37
N VAL A 140 -5.85 15.56 8.29
CA VAL A 140 -5.15 14.40 7.73
C VAL A 140 -5.39 13.15 8.59
N LEU A 141 -5.24 13.25 9.91
CA LEU A 141 -5.49 12.14 10.82
C LEU A 141 -6.93 11.61 10.73
N CYS A 142 -7.93 12.48 10.60
CA CYS A 142 -9.33 12.05 10.42
C CYS A 142 -9.54 11.30 9.09
N ARG A 143 -8.86 11.71 8.01
CA ARG A 143 -8.92 11.02 6.71
C ARG A 143 -8.23 9.67 6.75
N GLU A 144 -7.04 9.61 7.34
CA GLU A 144 -6.33 8.35 7.54
C GLU A 144 -7.15 7.39 8.40
N LEU A 145 -7.80 7.89 9.45
CA LEU A 145 -8.69 7.10 10.29
C LEU A 145 -9.88 6.53 9.51
N ASN A 146 -10.45 7.29 8.56
CA ASN A 146 -11.49 6.79 7.67
C ASN A 146 -10.98 5.63 6.80
N VAL A 147 -9.76 5.76 6.25
CA VAL A 147 -9.14 4.71 5.43
C VAL A 147 -8.86 3.45 6.25
N THR A 148 -8.23 3.58 7.42
CA THR A 148 -7.89 2.42 8.27
C THR A 148 -9.13 1.73 8.80
N ALA A 149 -10.17 2.50 9.17
CA ALA A 149 -11.43 1.92 9.63
C ALA A 149 -12.19 1.21 8.50
N ALA A 150 -12.17 1.76 7.29
CA ALA A 150 -12.80 1.13 6.12
C ALA A 150 -12.09 -0.16 5.71
N GLY A 151 -10.76 -0.18 5.78
CA GLY A 151 -9.95 -1.36 5.50
C GLY A 151 -9.81 -2.35 6.67
N GLU A 152 -10.66 -2.23 7.71
CA GLU A 152 -10.64 -3.11 8.89
C GLU A 152 -9.27 -3.21 9.60
N ALA A 153 -8.43 -2.18 9.45
CA ALA A 153 -7.11 -2.09 10.07
C ALA A 153 -7.26 -1.60 11.52
N HIS A 154 -7.78 -2.46 12.41
CA HIS A 154 -8.13 -2.11 13.79
C HIS A 154 -6.93 -1.65 14.64
N MET A 155 -5.75 -2.26 14.46
CA MET A 155 -4.51 -1.81 15.12
C MET A 155 -4.18 -0.35 14.76
N ALA A 156 -4.16 -0.05 13.46
CA ALA A 156 -3.86 1.30 12.97
C ALA A 156 -4.94 2.31 13.41
N THR A 157 -6.21 1.89 13.38
CA THR A 157 -7.35 2.71 13.84
C THR A 157 -7.17 3.12 15.31
N MET A 158 -6.78 2.19 16.18
CA MET A 158 -6.51 2.47 17.60
C MET A 158 -5.33 3.43 17.81
N MET A 159 -4.25 3.25 17.04
CA MET A 159 -3.08 4.13 17.10
C MET A 159 -3.39 5.54 16.62
N LEU A 160 -4.17 5.68 15.54
CA LEU A 160 -4.60 6.97 15.02
C LEU A 160 -5.54 7.70 16.00
N LEU A 161 -6.49 6.99 16.61
CA LEU A 161 -7.33 7.55 17.67
C LEU A 161 -6.48 8.08 18.83
N ARG A 162 -5.47 7.32 19.27
CA ARG A 162 -4.57 7.71 20.35
C ARG A 162 -3.76 8.96 19.99
N ALA A 163 -3.25 9.03 18.76
CA ALA A 163 -2.53 10.18 18.23
C ALA A 163 -3.42 11.43 18.13
N ILE A 164 -4.67 11.28 17.66
CA ILE A 164 -5.66 12.37 17.62
C ILE A 164 -5.85 12.95 19.03
N MET A 165 -6.00 12.09 20.05
CA MET A 165 -6.18 12.53 21.43
C MET A 165 -4.95 13.28 22.00
N ASP A 166 -3.74 12.97 21.58
CA ASP A 166 -2.54 13.69 22.03
C ASP A 166 -2.40 15.08 21.40
N HIS A 167 -2.97 15.30 20.21
CA HIS A 167 -2.83 16.57 19.48
C HIS A 167 -3.92 17.61 19.77
N ILE A 168 -5.06 17.20 20.32
CA ILE A 168 -6.22 18.07 20.58
C ILE A 168 -6.08 19.03 21.79
N PRO A 169 -5.44 18.67 22.93
CA PRO A 169 -5.54 19.45 24.17
C PRO A 169 -5.23 20.95 24.06
N PRO A 170 -4.20 21.40 23.30
CA PRO A 170 -3.92 22.82 23.14
C PRO A 170 -5.08 23.59 22.49
N ALA A 171 -5.71 23.02 21.47
CA ALA A 171 -6.83 23.63 20.77
C ALA A 171 -8.08 23.80 21.66
N MET A 172 -8.18 23.06 22.77
CA MET A 172 -9.32 23.11 23.69
C MET A 172 -9.17 24.13 24.82
N GLY A 173 -8.06 24.87 24.87
CA GLY A 173 -7.81 25.88 25.91
C GLY A 173 -6.42 25.79 26.55
N ASN A 174 -5.39 25.44 25.78
CA ASN A 174 -4.01 25.28 26.24
C ASN A 174 -3.81 24.21 27.32
N PHE A 175 -4.57 23.13 27.27
CA PHE A 175 -4.31 21.97 28.14
C PHE A 175 -3.08 21.21 27.66
N THR A 176 -2.32 20.66 28.61
CA THR A 176 -1.10 19.88 28.35
C THR A 176 -1.39 18.43 27.96
N THR A 177 -2.40 17.83 28.58
CA THR A 177 -2.79 16.45 28.33
C THR A 177 -4.29 16.34 28.11
N PHE A 178 -4.71 15.25 27.45
CA PHE A 178 -6.14 14.99 27.28
C PHE A 178 -6.84 14.72 28.61
N ALA A 179 -6.14 14.13 29.60
CA ALA A 179 -6.67 13.93 30.94
C ALA A 179 -6.98 15.27 31.64
N ASP A 180 -6.06 16.24 31.53
CA ASP A 180 -6.26 17.59 32.08
C ASP A 180 -7.44 18.29 31.41
N PHE A 181 -7.51 18.20 30.08
CA PHE A 181 -8.66 18.68 29.30
C PHE A 181 -9.97 18.06 29.81
N ALA A 182 -10.08 16.73 29.86
CA ALA A 182 -11.31 16.06 30.27
C ALA A 182 -11.76 16.43 31.70
N ALA A 183 -10.80 16.64 32.61
CA ALA A 183 -11.08 17.03 33.99
C ALA A 183 -11.47 18.51 34.14
N GLN A 184 -10.81 19.42 33.42
CA GLN A 184 -10.87 20.86 33.67
C GLN A 184 -11.68 21.65 32.65
N TYR A 185 -12.11 21.03 31.53
CA TYR A 185 -12.86 21.73 30.49
C TYR A 185 -14.07 22.50 31.06
N PRO A 186 -14.29 23.78 30.69
CA PRO A 186 -15.40 24.59 31.22
C PRO A 186 -16.78 24.27 30.57
N GLY A 187 -16.88 23.22 29.75
CA GLY A 187 -18.12 22.83 29.07
C GLY A 187 -19.10 22.02 29.91
N GLN A 188 -20.13 21.48 29.26
CA GLN A 188 -21.21 20.72 29.91
C GLN A 188 -20.69 19.49 30.66
N LYS A 189 -21.30 19.19 31.82
CA LYS A 189 -20.92 18.06 32.68
C LYS A 189 -20.97 16.71 31.95
N SER A 190 -21.96 16.50 31.09
CA SER A 190 -22.12 15.30 30.26
C SER A 190 -20.94 15.11 29.31
N PHE A 191 -20.58 16.16 28.57
CA PHE A 191 -19.43 16.17 27.67
C PHE A 191 -18.12 15.83 28.41
N LYS A 192 -17.88 16.46 29.57
CA LYS A 192 -16.69 16.16 30.39
C LYS A 192 -16.64 14.69 30.81
N GLN A 193 -17.75 14.14 31.29
CA GLN A 193 -17.83 12.73 31.67
C GLN A 193 -17.55 11.81 30.49
N GLN A 194 -18.07 12.14 29.31
CA GLN A 194 -17.83 11.38 28.09
C GLN A 194 -16.37 11.44 27.64
N MET A 195 -15.74 12.62 27.69
CA MET A 195 -14.32 12.78 27.37
C MET A 195 -13.42 12.05 28.37
N ALA A 196 -13.78 12.05 29.66
CA ALA A 196 -13.06 11.28 30.68
C ALA A 196 -13.15 9.77 30.40
N ASN A 197 -14.34 9.27 30.10
CA ASN A 197 -14.55 7.87 29.73
C ASN A 197 -13.81 7.50 28.44
N PHE A 198 -13.88 8.36 27.42
CA PHE A 198 -13.19 8.17 26.15
C PHE A 198 -11.68 8.04 26.36
N ASN A 199 -11.08 8.97 27.12
CA ASN A 199 -9.67 8.93 27.47
C ASN A 199 -9.27 7.66 28.21
N GLN A 200 -10.04 7.28 29.23
CA GLN A 200 -9.73 6.10 30.03
C GLN A 200 -9.80 4.81 29.20
N LEU A 201 -10.83 4.66 28.38
CA LEU A 201 -11.04 3.44 27.60
C LEU A 201 -10.04 3.35 26.46
N LEU A 202 -9.89 4.42 25.66
CA LEU A 202 -8.97 4.40 24.52
C LEU A 202 -7.53 4.20 24.98
N ARG A 203 -7.08 4.92 26.02
CA ARG A 203 -5.70 4.80 26.50
C ARG A 203 -5.39 3.36 26.92
N LYS A 204 -6.27 2.72 27.68
CA LYS A 204 -6.07 1.32 28.13
C LYS A 204 -6.00 0.36 26.95
N ALA A 205 -6.88 0.52 25.96
CA ALA A 205 -6.93 -0.37 24.82
C ALA A 205 -5.77 -0.12 23.84
N ALA A 206 -5.51 1.13 23.45
CA ALA A 206 -4.47 1.50 22.50
C ALA A 206 -3.05 1.28 23.07
N ASP A 207 -2.76 1.70 24.30
CA ASP A 207 -1.42 1.58 24.90
C ASP A 207 -1.04 0.10 25.07
N GLY A 208 -2.01 -0.77 25.34
CA GLY A 208 -1.82 -2.22 25.39
C GLY A 208 -1.31 -2.77 24.05
N HIS A 209 -1.91 -2.36 22.94
CA HIS A 209 -1.49 -2.79 21.60
C HIS A 209 -0.24 -2.07 21.08
N LEU A 210 0.04 -0.85 21.56
CA LEU A 210 1.19 -0.05 21.12
C LEU A 210 2.49 -0.42 21.84
N HIS A 211 2.41 -0.82 23.11
CA HIS A 211 3.60 -1.01 23.95
C HIS A 211 3.86 -2.47 24.35
N CYS A 212 2.94 -3.41 24.08
CA CYS A 212 3.22 -4.82 24.35
C CYS A 212 4.21 -5.41 23.35
N HIS A 213 5.17 -6.19 23.87
CA HIS A 213 6.05 -7.03 23.06
C HIS A 213 5.30 -8.27 22.55
N ILE A 214 5.78 -8.84 21.44
CA ILE A 214 5.26 -10.08 20.85
C ILE A 214 5.27 -11.23 21.87
N ARG A 215 4.16 -11.98 21.96
CA ARG A 215 3.90 -13.08 22.88
C ARG A 215 3.59 -14.38 22.13
N ARG A 216 3.59 -15.49 22.87
CA ARG A 216 3.26 -16.83 22.33
C ARG A 216 1.82 -16.95 21.79
N ARG A 217 0.90 -16.16 22.34
CA ARG A 217 -0.48 -16.03 21.88
C ARG A 217 -0.85 -14.56 21.92
N GLU A 218 -1.26 -14.04 20.78
CA GLU A 218 -1.68 -12.65 20.64
C GLU A 218 -3.19 -12.51 20.74
N SER A 219 -3.61 -11.33 21.19
CA SER A 219 -4.97 -10.84 21.04
C SER A 219 -4.89 -9.54 20.25
N VAL A 220 -5.48 -9.54 19.07
CA VAL A 220 -5.58 -8.35 18.21
C VAL A 220 -6.90 -7.64 18.47
N PRO A 221 -6.96 -6.31 18.31
CA PRO A 221 -8.17 -5.55 18.57
C PRO A 221 -9.28 -5.93 17.60
N THR A 222 -10.51 -6.03 18.10
CA THR A 222 -11.70 -6.24 17.27
C THR A 222 -12.30 -4.94 16.76
N ALA A 223 -13.26 -5.03 15.83
CA ALA A 223 -14.00 -3.88 15.33
C ALA A 223 -14.74 -3.13 16.45
N GLU A 224 -15.31 -3.86 17.42
CA GLU A 224 -16.02 -3.29 18.57
C GLU A 224 -15.05 -2.54 19.51
N GLU A 225 -13.89 -3.12 19.78
CA GLU A 225 -12.86 -2.51 20.62
C GLU A 225 -12.30 -1.23 20.00
N ALA A 226 -12.25 -1.16 18.66
CA ALA A 226 -11.82 0.03 17.92
C ALA A 226 -12.94 1.07 17.68
N ASN A 227 -14.17 0.81 18.12
CA ASN A 227 -15.32 1.66 17.78
C ASN A 227 -15.50 2.83 18.75
N PHE A 228 -14.79 3.94 18.49
CA PHE A 228 -14.92 5.20 19.22
C PHE A 228 -15.55 6.34 18.40
N ARG A 229 -16.40 6.00 17.42
CA ARG A 229 -17.01 6.97 16.50
C ARG A 229 -17.79 8.08 17.21
N THR A 230 -18.65 7.71 18.17
CA THR A 230 -19.49 8.66 18.90
C THR A 230 -18.70 9.67 19.73
N PRO A 231 -17.83 9.24 20.68
CA PRO A 231 -17.06 10.20 21.49
C PRO A 231 -16.10 11.04 20.64
N LEU A 232 -15.49 10.47 19.60
CA LEU A 232 -14.66 11.25 18.68
C LEU A 232 -15.49 12.30 17.94
N GLY A 233 -16.65 11.93 17.39
CA GLY A 233 -17.52 12.85 16.67
C GLY A 233 -17.98 14.03 17.51
N GLU A 234 -18.29 13.81 18.79
CA GLU A 234 -18.60 14.89 19.73
C GLU A 234 -17.42 15.81 19.99
N LEU A 235 -16.23 15.23 20.22
CA LEU A 235 -15.02 16.01 20.41
C LEU A 235 -14.71 16.91 19.21
N LEU A 236 -14.81 16.35 17.99
CA LEU A 236 -14.55 17.11 16.76
C LEU A 236 -15.59 18.22 16.55
N ARG A 237 -16.86 17.98 16.87
CA ARG A 237 -17.90 19.01 16.82
C ARG A 237 -17.62 20.14 17.81
N GLU A 238 -17.18 19.82 19.02
CA GLU A 238 -16.83 20.84 20.01
C GLU A 238 -15.66 21.71 19.53
N ILE A 239 -14.65 21.11 18.88
CA ILE A 239 -13.55 21.85 18.23
C ILE A 239 -14.10 22.80 17.16
N VAL A 240 -14.99 22.32 16.29
CA VAL A 240 -15.60 23.16 15.24
C VAL A 240 -16.35 24.33 15.88
N VAL A 241 -17.21 24.09 16.86
CA VAL A 241 -17.99 25.14 17.54
C VAL A 241 -17.08 26.19 18.17
N ARG A 242 -16.03 25.76 18.89
CA ARG A 242 -15.12 26.66 19.61
C ARG A 242 -14.29 27.56 18.69
N HIS A 243 -13.93 27.07 17.51
CA HIS A 243 -13.05 27.77 16.58
C HIS A 243 -13.78 28.39 15.39
N THR A 244 -15.09 28.20 15.28
CA THR A 244 -15.92 28.94 14.33
C THR A 244 -16.11 30.35 14.89
N PRO A 245 -15.76 31.41 14.13
CA PRO A 245 -15.96 32.78 14.58
C PRO A 245 -17.45 33.06 14.82
N GLU A 246 -17.78 33.76 15.90
CA GLU A 246 -19.12 34.27 16.12
C GLU A 246 -19.46 35.23 14.97
N GLN A 247 -20.58 34.98 14.27
CA GLN A 247 -21.11 35.96 13.33
C GLN A 247 -21.70 37.11 14.16
N ASN A 248 -20.93 38.20 14.28
CA ASN A 248 -21.42 39.49 14.76
C ASN A 248 -22.41 40.10 13.76
#